data_AF-A0A1R7QHQ7-F1
#
_entry.id   AF-A0A1R7QHQ7-F1
#
_cell.length_a   1.000
_cell.length_b   1.000
_cell.length_c   1.000
_cell.angle_alpha   90.00
_cell.angle_beta   90.00
_cell.angle_gamma   90.00
#
_symmetry.space_group_name_H-M   'P 1'
#
loop_
_entity.id
_entity.type
_entity.pdbx_description
1 polymer ?
#
loop_
_entity_poly.entity_id
_entity_poly.type
_entity_poly.pdbx_seq_one_letter_code
_entity_poly.pdbx_strand_id
1 'polypeptide(L)'
;MNSSSQFSLSYADNIRQKVQALAPGFSISLVAAAAASFLSEHYGAPVMLFALLLGMGLSFLSVEGRCKAGIEFTARTVMRIGIALLGMRITLAQITALGWQPIALVITLIIVTISVSIIVAKLIGFQKLFGMLTGGATAICGASAALALSVALPNHPQKEKATLFTVIGVSALSTIAMIVYPMIAEWLALSPTEAGVFLGATIHDVAQVVGAGYSMSTETGDTATVVKLMRVAMLLPVIICAAMITRMQGVESTGPRPPLLPWFAVGFLILACVNSTGWVPVVVQGGMNELSRWCLIISISALGMKTQFKELATVGIKPILLMVGESIFLVVLVLLLMHWMF
;
A
#
# COMPACT_ATOMS: atom_id res chain seq x y z
N MET A 1 27.95 -21.90 35.44
CA MET A 1 26.78 -21.79 34.53
C MET A 1 27.20 -20.93 33.35
N ASN A 2 27.19 -21.46 32.12
CA ASN A 2 27.84 -20.87 30.93
C ASN A 2 27.06 -19.68 30.35
N SER A 3 27.77 -18.65 29.87
CA SER A 3 27.18 -17.44 29.26
C SER A 3 26.28 -17.73 28.05
N SER A 4 26.50 -18.84 27.34
CA SER A 4 25.64 -19.32 26.24
C SER A 4 24.23 -19.72 26.70
N SER A 5 24.08 -20.22 27.93
CA SER A 5 22.78 -20.58 28.51
C SER A 5 21.98 -19.35 29.00
N GLN A 6 22.67 -18.30 29.44
CA GLN A 6 22.02 -17.02 29.81
C GLN A 6 21.58 -16.23 28.56
N PHE A 7 22.35 -16.31 27.47
CA PHE A 7 21.99 -15.67 26.19
C PHE A 7 20.78 -16.34 25.53
N SER A 8 20.68 -17.67 25.55
CA SER A 8 19.53 -18.39 24.99
C SER A 8 18.24 -18.18 25.79
N LEU A 9 18.33 -18.11 27.13
CA LEU A 9 17.19 -17.78 27.99
C LEU A 9 16.69 -16.34 27.75
N SER A 10 17.59 -15.36 27.68
CA SER A 10 17.25 -13.96 27.40
C SER A 10 16.61 -13.77 26.01
N TYR A 11 17.07 -14.52 25.00
CA TYR A 11 16.49 -14.48 23.65
C TYR A 11 15.09 -15.09 23.60
N ALA A 12 14.88 -16.24 24.26
CA ALA A 12 13.58 -16.89 24.35
C ALA A 12 12.55 -16.04 25.11
N ASP A 13 12.95 -15.38 26.20
CA ASP A 13 12.09 -14.49 26.96
C ASP A 13 11.69 -13.25 26.17
N ASN A 14 12.61 -12.69 25.38
CA ASN A 14 12.32 -11.58 24.47
C ASN A 14 11.32 -11.95 23.37
N ILE A 15 11.43 -13.16 22.80
CA ILE A 15 10.45 -13.66 21.82
C ILE A 15 9.10 -13.85 22.49
N ARG A 16 9.06 -14.48 23.67
CA ARG A 16 7.81 -14.72 24.41
C ARG A 16 7.10 -13.40 24.74
N GLN A 17 7.82 -12.39 25.21
CA GLN A 17 7.24 -11.08 25.49
C GLN A 17 6.70 -10.40 24.24
N LYS A 18 7.42 -10.47 23.11
CA LYS A 18 6.92 -9.96 21.83
C LYS A 18 5.66 -10.69 21.37
N VAL A 19 5.64 -12.02 21.44
CA VAL A 19 4.46 -12.81 21.09
C VAL A 19 3.29 -12.45 21.99
N GLN A 20 3.49 -12.33 23.30
CA GLN A 20 2.45 -11.92 24.25
C GLN A 20 1.92 -10.51 23.97
N ALA A 21 2.77 -9.58 23.54
CA ALA A 21 2.37 -8.23 23.19
C ALA A 21 1.59 -8.15 21.86
N LEU A 22 1.90 -9.03 20.89
CA LEU A 22 1.29 -9.02 19.57
C LEU A 22 0.03 -9.91 19.47
N ALA A 23 -0.03 -10.97 20.28
CA ALA A 23 -1.08 -11.98 20.21
C ALA A 23 -2.50 -11.40 20.29
N PRO A 24 -2.85 -10.50 21.23
CA PRO A 24 -4.23 -10.01 21.35
C PRO A 24 -4.74 -9.33 20.07
N GLY A 25 -3.92 -8.45 19.48
CA GLY A 25 -4.28 -7.72 18.26
C GLY A 25 -4.28 -8.59 17.01
N PHE A 26 -3.37 -9.56 16.92
CA PHE A 26 -3.40 -10.53 15.83
C PHE A 26 -4.64 -11.44 15.93
N SER A 27 -4.94 -11.96 17.11
CA SER A 27 -6.10 -12.84 17.35
C SER A 27 -7.42 -12.15 17.00
N ILE A 28 -7.62 -10.89 17.39
CA ILE A 28 -8.87 -10.19 17.03
C ILE A 28 -8.97 -9.94 15.52
N SER A 29 -7.84 -9.65 14.86
CA SER A 29 -7.80 -9.49 13.39
C SER A 29 -8.12 -10.81 12.69
N LEU A 30 -7.63 -11.93 13.23
CA LEU A 30 -7.93 -13.28 12.73
C LEU A 30 -9.40 -13.64 12.92
N VAL A 31 -9.99 -13.33 14.07
CA VAL A 31 -11.43 -13.58 14.33
C VAL A 31 -12.28 -12.74 13.38
N ALA A 32 -11.96 -11.46 13.18
CA ALA A 32 -12.66 -10.61 12.22
C ALA A 32 -12.55 -11.14 10.79
N ALA A 33 -11.38 -11.63 10.38
CA ALA A 33 -11.17 -12.27 9.09
C ALA A 33 -11.97 -13.56 8.91
N ALA A 34 -12.00 -14.43 9.93
CA ALA A 34 -12.82 -15.64 9.90
C ALA A 34 -14.31 -15.32 9.79
N ALA A 35 -14.79 -14.31 10.54
CA ALA A 35 -16.16 -13.82 10.42
C ALA A 35 -16.45 -13.24 9.03
N ALA A 36 -15.51 -12.50 8.45
CA ALA A 36 -15.63 -11.98 7.09
C ALA A 36 -15.75 -13.10 6.04
N SER A 37 -14.93 -14.15 6.16
CA SER A 37 -15.01 -15.33 5.28
C SER A 37 -16.36 -16.02 5.40
N PHE A 38 -16.85 -16.24 6.62
CA PHE A 38 -18.16 -16.83 6.86
C PHE A 38 -19.31 -15.99 6.25
N LEU A 39 -19.28 -14.66 6.43
CA LEU A 39 -20.28 -13.78 5.83
C LEU A 39 -20.20 -13.78 4.31
N SER A 40 -18.99 -13.79 3.74
CA SER A 40 -18.78 -13.87 2.29
C SER A 40 -19.40 -15.12 1.68
N GLU A 41 -19.21 -16.28 2.31
CA GLU A 41 -19.78 -17.55 1.87
C GLU A 41 -21.33 -17.57 1.95
N HIS A 42 -21.91 -16.87 2.93
CA HIS A 42 -23.36 -16.87 3.14
C HIS A 42 -24.12 -15.80 2.34
N TYR A 43 -23.51 -14.63 2.11
CA TYR A 43 -24.15 -13.49 1.47
C TYR A 43 -23.64 -13.21 0.05
N GLY A 44 -22.61 -13.93 -0.42
CA GLY A 44 -22.08 -13.81 -1.78
C GLY A 44 -21.31 -12.52 -2.07
N ALA A 45 -21.08 -11.66 -1.08
CA ALA A 45 -20.32 -10.42 -1.25
C ALA A 45 -18.81 -10.62 -0.99
N PRO A 46 -17.93 -9.76 -1.52
CA PRO A 46 -16.48 -9.96 -1.45
C PRO A 46 -15.92 -10.01 -0.02
N VAL A 47 -15.13 -11.04 0.29
CA VAL A 47 -14.54 -11.26 1.62
C VAL A 47 -13.68 -10.09 2.10
N MET A 48 -12.92 -9.45 1.20
CA MET A 48 -12.05 -8.32 1.57
C MET A 48 -12.87 -7.09 1.98
N LEU A 49 -14.06 -6.90 1.40
CA LEU A 49 -14.98 -5.83 1.80
C LEU A 49 -15.52 -6.09 3.20
N PHE A 50 -16.00 -7.31 3.49
CA PHE A 50 -16.44 -7.66 4.85
C PHE A 50 -15.31 -7.54 5.88
N ALA A 51 -14.11 -7.98 5.55
CA ALA A 51 -12.94 -7.85 6.40
C ALA A 51 -12.68 -6.38 6.75
N LEU A 52 -12.70 -5.49 5.76
CA LEU A 52 -12.50 -4.05 5.96
C LEU A 52 -13.61 -3.46 6.85
N LEU A 53 -14.88 -3.75 6.55
CA LEU A 53 -16.03 -3.18 7.27
C LEU A 53 -16.11 -3.66 8.72
N LEU A 54 -15.92 -4.97 8.96
CA LEU A 54 -15.84 -5.53 10.31
C LEU A 54 -14.65 -4.95 11.09
N GLY A 55 -13.50 -4.83 10.42
CA GLY A 55 -12.33 -4.15 10.98
C GLY A 55 -12.66 -2.72 11.42
N MET A 56 -13.30 -1.93 10.55
CA MET A 56 -13.72 -0.55 10.86
C MET A 56 -14.68 -0.48 12.06
N GLY A 57 -15.61 -1.43 12.17
CA GLY A 57 -16.50 -1.56 13.33
C GLY A 57 -15.75 -1.85 14.64
N LEU A 58 -14.55 -2.43 14.55
CA LEU A 58 -13.66 -2.74 15.68
C LEU A 58 -12.53 -1.72 15.86
N SER A 59 -12.60 -0.55 15.21
CA SER A 59 -11.53 0.46 15.23
C SER A 59 -11.16 1.00 16.60
N PHE A 60 -12.08 0.96 17.57
CA PHE A 60 -11.79 1.35 18.96
C PHE A 60 -10.66 0.53 19.61
N LEU A 61 -10.41 -0.71 19.14
CA LEU A 61 -9.34 -1.58 19.64
C LEU A 61 -7.94 -1.20 19.16
N SER A 62 -7.82 -0.35 18.13
CA SER A 62 -6.51 0.07 17.61
C SER A 62 -5.98 1.36 18.23
N VAL A 63 -6.79 2.08 19.02
CA VAL A 63 -6.43 3.39 19.57
C VAL A 63 -5.47 3.25 20.74
N GLU A 64 -5.87 2.45 21.73
CA GLU A 64 -5.16 2.22 22.99
C GLU A 64 -5.35 0.78 23.49
N GLY A 65 -4.52 0.36 24.45
CA GLY A 65 -4.65 -0.94 25.10
C GLY A 65 -3.87 -2.08 24.44
N ARG A 66 -4.20 -3.31 24.84
CA ARG A 66 -3.41 -4.52 24.56
C ARG A 66 -3.45 -4.98 23.10
N CYS A 67 -4.44 -4.55 22.31
CA CYS A 67 -4.61 -4.97 20.92
C CYS A 67 -3.80 -4.13 19.92
N LYS A 68 -3.44 -2.89 20.27
CA LYS A 68 -2.82 -1.91 19.36
C LYS A 68 -1.60 -2.46 18.63
N ALA A 69 -0.62 -2.97 19.38
CA ALA A 69 0.64 -3.45 18.82
C ALA A 69 0.42 -4.63 17.84
N GLY A 70 -0.47 -5.57 18.19
CA GLY A 70 -0.82 -6.70 17.34
C GLY A 70 -1.57 -6.28 16.07
N ILE A 71 -2.50 -5.34 16.16
CA ILE A 71 -3.22 -4.79 15.00
C ILE A 71 -2.23 -4.07 14.06
N GLU A 72 -1.34 -3.24 14.60
CA GLU A 72 -0.31 -2.56 13.79
C GLU A 72 0.64 -3.53 13.10
N PHE A 73 1.10 -4.55 13.82
CA PHE A 73 1.92 -5.62 13.26
C PHE A 73 1.17 -6.35 12.13
N THR A 74 -0.11 -6.64 12.33
CA THR A 74 -0.93 -7.39 11.37
C THR A 74 -1.21 -6.57 10.12
N ALA A 75 -1.61 -5.31 10.26
CA ALA A 75 -1.89 -4.41 9.14
C ALA A 75 -0.64 -4.09 8.30
N ARG A 76 0.57 -4.22 8.87
CA ARG A 76 1.82 -3.86 8.20
C ARG A 76 2.67 -5.06 7.81
N THR A 77 3.05 -5.90 8.76
CA THR A 77 4.02 -6.98 8.56
C THR A 77 3.37 -8.19 7.92
N VAL A 78 2.24 -8.67 8.46
CA VAL A 78 1.49 -9.80 7.89
C VAL A 78 1.02 -9.45 6.47
N MET A 79 0.61 -8.19 6.25
CA MET A 79 0.19 -7.69 4.94
C MET A 79 1.32 -7.82 3.91
N ARG A 80 2.52 -7.35 4.27
CA ARG A 80 3.72 -7.41 3.42
C ARG A 80 4.16 -8.84 3.15
N ILE A 81 4.01 -9.74 4.13
CA ILE A 81 4.25 -11.17 3.92
C ILE A 81 3.24 -11.72 2.90
N GLY A 82 1.95 -11.43 3.06
CA GLY A 82 0.91 -11.84 2.12
C GLY A 82 1.19 -11.36 0.69
N ILE A 83 1.53 -10.08 0.52
CA ILE A 83 1.89 -9.50 -0.79
C ILE A 83 3.14 -10.16 -1.37
N ALA A 84 4.18 -10.42 -0.58
CA ALA A 84 5.35 -11.13 -1.08
C ALA A 84 4.97 -12.54 -1.57
N LEU A 85 4.16 -13.27 -0.80
CA LEU A 85 3.70 -14.62 -1.15
C LEU A 85 2.84 -14.65 -2.42
N LEU A 86 2.15 -13.56 -2.79
CA LEU A 86 1.45 -13.46 -4.08
C LEU A 86 2.39 -13.64 -5.28
N GLY A 87 3.71 -13.46 -5.12
CA GLY A 87 4.68 -13.78 -6.16
C GLY A 87 4.63 -15.25 -6.58
N MET A 88 4.22 -16.17 -5.70
CA MET A 88 4.04 -17.58 -6.06
C MET A 88 2.80 -17.86 -6.92
N ARG A 89 1.92 -16.86 -7.06
CA ARG A 89 0.71 -16.95 -7.89
C ARG A 89 0.95 -16.46 -9.31
N ILE A 90 1.89 -15.52 -9.48
CA ILE A 90 2.11 -14.79 -10.74
C ILE A 90 3.42 -15.25 -11.38
N THR A 91 3.43 -15.34 -12.70
CA THR A 91 4.61 -15.69 -13.51
C THR A 91 5.18 -14.47 -14.23
N LEU A 92 6.47 -14.51 -14.55
CA LEU A 92 7.12 -13.51 -15.41
C LEU A 92 6.46 -13.45 -16.78
N ALA A 93 6.02 -14.59 -17.33
CA ALA A 93 5.29 -14.64 -18.59
C ALA A 93 4.00 -13.79 -18.54
N GLN A 94 3.22 -13.91 -17.45
CA GLN A 94 2.04 -13.07 -17.23
C GLN A 94 2.40 -11.58 -17.10
N ILE A 95 3.47 -11.26 -16.34
CA ILE A 95 3.94 -9.88 -16.19
C ILE A 95 4.38 -9.29 -17.54
N THR A 96 5.07 -10.07 -18.38
CA THR A 96 5.48 -9.62 -19.71
C THR A 96 4.32 -9.57 -20.71
N ALA A 97 3.29 -10.40 -20.52
CA ALA A 97 2.08 -10.39 -21.36
C ALA A 97 1.24 -9.12 -21.19
N LEU A 98 1.35 -8.43 -20.04
CA LEU A 98 0.79 -7.09 -19.83
C LEU A 98 1.40 -6.03 -20.78
N GLY A 99 2.55 -6.33 -21.39
CA GLY A 99 3.23 -5.45 -22.35
C GLY A 99 3.98 -4.29 -21.69
N TRP A 100 4.43 -3.36 -22.53
CA TRP A 100 5.17 -2.16 -22.10
C TRP A 100 4.24 -1.02 -21.68
N GLN A 101 2.95 -1.10 -22.05
CA GLN A 101 1.94 -0.07 -21.83
C GLN A 101 1.81 0.30 -20.34
N PRO A 102 1.70 -0.63 -19.37
CA PRO A 102 1.62 -0.27 -17.96
C PRO A 102 2.89 0.41 -17.43
N ILE A 103 4.05 0.10 -17.97
CA ILE A 103 5.33 0.74 -17.57
C ILE A 103 5.32 2.21 -18.01
N ALA A 104 5.00 2.47 -19.28
CA ALA A 104 4.92 3.83 -19.82
C ALA A 104 3.83 4.65 -19.11
N LEU A 105 2.68 4.03 -18.84
CA LEU A 105 1.59 4.59 -18.05
C LEU A 105 2.12 5.01 -16.66
N VAL A 106 2.69 4.10 -15.89
CA VAL A 106 3.19 4.36 -14.53
C VAL A 106 4.22 5.49 -14.49
N ILE A 107 5.19 5.49 -15.40
CA ILE A 107 6.22 6.54 -15.47
C ILE A 107 5.57 7.90 -15.72
N THR A 108 4.65 7.96 -16.69
CA THR A 108 3.92 9.18 -17.05
C THR A 108 3.08 9.70 -15.88
N LEU A 109 2.29 8.82 -15.25
CA LEU A 109 1.45 9.17 -14.11
C LEU A 109 2.27 9.76 -12.97
N ILE A 110 3.43 9.18 -12.65
CA ILE A 110 4.28 9.65 -11.55
C ILE A 110 4.84 11.04 -11.84
N ILE A 111 5.43 11.23 -13.02
CA ILE A 111 6.03 12.51 -13.41
C ILE A 111 4.96 13.61 -13.42
N VAL A 112 3.83 13.36 -14.08
CA VAL A 112 2.77 14.36 -14.26
C VAL A 112 2.08 14.67 -12.93
N THR A 113 1.70 13.66 -12.14
CA THR A 113 0.98 13.86 -10.87
C THR A 113 1.82 14.61 -9.84
N ILE A 114 3.11 14.27 -9.71
CA ILE A 114 4.02 14.98 -8.79
C ILE A 114 4.22 16.42 -9.26
N SER A 115 4.41 16.65 -10.56
CA SER A 115 4.61 17.99 -11.12
C SER A 115 3.39 18.89 -10.92
N VAL A 116 2.20 18.38 -11.24
CA VAL A 116 0.93 19.09 -11.03
C VAL A 116 0.71 19.38 -9.55
N SER A 117 0.95 18.40 -8.68
CA SER A 117 0.82 18.59 -7.23
C SER A 117 1.72 19.71 -6.71
N ILE A 118 2.99 19.76 -7.11
CA ILE A 118 3.92 20.84 -6.71
C ILE A 118 3.42 22.21 -7.17
N ILE A 119 2.88 22.31 -8.39
CA ILE A 119 2.34 23.55 -8.94
C ILE A 119 1.09 23.98 -8.17
N VAL A 120 0.10 23.10 -8.03
CA VAL A 120 -1.19 23.38 -7.38
C VAL A 120 -1.00 23.69 -5.90
N ALA A 121 -0.14 22.95 -5.21
CA ALA A 121 0.22 23.24 -3.81
C ALA A 121 0.75 24.67 -3.67
N LYS A 122 1.64 25.11 -4.57
CA LYS A 122 2.17 26.47 -4.57
C LYS A 122 1.08 27.52 -4.82
N LEU A 123 0.15 27.25 -5.75
CA LEU A 123 -0.96 28.15 -6.08
C LEU A 123 -1.94 28.33 -4.91
N ILE A 124 -2.15 27.30 -4.10
CA ILE A 124 -3.05 27.33 -2.92
C ILE A 124 -2.35 27.91 -1.67
N GLY A 125 -1.07 28.28 -1.79
CA GLY A 125 -0.27 28.92 -0.74
C GLY A 125 0.54 27.95 0.13
N PHE A 126 0.69 26.69 -0.28
CA PHE A 126 1.61 25.75 0.35
C PHE A 126 3.01 25.82 -0.25
N GLN A 127 3.98 25.25 0.46
CA GLN A 127 5.35 25.11 -0.04
C GLN A 127 5.48 23.96 -1.04
N LYS A 128 6.48 24.04 -1.92
CA LYS A 128 6.81 22.96 -2.87
C LYS A 128 7.07 21.61 -2.17
N LEU A 129 7.65 21.62 -0.97
CA LEU A 129 7.86 20.43 -0.16
C LEU A 129 6.54 19.69 0.10
N PHE A 130 5.48 20.43 0.43
CA PHE A 130 4.17 19.84 0.70
C PHE A 130 3.59 19.16 -0.54
N GLY A 131 3.61 19.83 -1.70
CA GLY A 131 3.19 19.22 -2.97
C GLY A 131 4.06 18.03 -3.38
N MET A 132 5.36 18.05 -3.12
CA MET A 132 6.20 16.88 -3.40
C MET A 132 5.84 15.68 -2.50
N LEU A 133 5.50 15.93 -1.23
CA LEU A 133 5.04 14.90 -0.30
C LEU A 133 3.66 14.36 -0.69
N THR A 134 2.66 15.23 -0.92
CA THR A 134 1.29 14.80 -1.27
C THR A 134 1.24 14.18 -2.65
N GLY A 135 1.81 14.82 -3.67
CA GLY A 135 1.90 14.28 -5.02
C GLY A 135 2.66 12.96 -5.07
N GLY A 136 3.77 12.83 -4.34
CA GLY A 136 4.53 11.58 -4.26
C GLY A 136 3.77 10.46 -3.53
N ALA A 137 3.05 10.80 -2.46
CA ALA A 137 2.17 9.87 -1.76
C ALA A 137 1.05 9.36 -2.68
N THR A 138 0.36 10.27 -3.35
CA THR A 138 -0.73 9.97 -4.29
C THR A 138 -0.21 9.15 -5.49
N ALA A 139 0.94 9.52 -6.06
CA ALA A 139 1.43 8.93 -7.29
C ALA A 139 2.13 7.57 -7.14
N ILE A 140 2.61 7.19 -5.95
CA ILE A 140 3.47 6.00 -5.77
C ILE A 140 2.78 4.93 -4.90
N CYS A 141 2.90 5.04 -3.58
CA CYS A 141 2.48 4.01 -2.63
C CYS A 141 1.93 4.57 -1.31
N GLY A 142 1.38 5.80 -1.34
CA GLY A 142 0.72 6.42 -0.20
C GLY A 142 1.68 6.77 0.93
N ALA A 143 1.39 6.29 2.13
CA ALA A 143 2.10 6.63 3.35
C ALA A 143 3.60 6.30 3.29
N SER A 144 3.99 5.17 2.69
CA SER A 144 5.41 4.82 2.58
C SER A 144 6.19 5.77 1.68
N ALA A 145 5.57 6.28 0.60
CA ALA A 145 6.21 7.27 -0.26
C ALA A 145 6.35 8.61 0.46
N ALA A 146 5.32 9.06 1.19
CA ALA A 146 5.38 10.28 2.00
C ALA A 146 6.54 10.24 3.02
N LEU A 147 6.67 9.13 3.75
CA LEU A 147 7.75 8.95 4.74
C LEU A 147 9.12 8.91 4.07
N ALA A 148 9.26 8.16 2.97
CA ALA A 148 10.54 8.03 2.27
C ALA A 148 10.99 9.36 1.64
N LEU A 149 10.07 10.09 1.02
CA LEU A 149 10.31 11.43 0.49
C LEU A 149 10.62 12.43 1.59
N SER A 150 9.96 12.34 2.75
CA SER A 150 10.33 13.18 3.88
C SER A 150 11.80 12.93 4.27
N VAL A 151 12.29 11.70 4.29
CA VAL A 151 13.71 11.47 4.64
C VAL A 151 14.64 12.03 3.57
N ALA A 152 14.26 11.94 2.29
CA ALA A 152 15.08 12.38 1.16
C ALA A 152 15.13 13.90 0.96
N LEU A 153 14.11 14.63 1.40
CA LEU A 153 13.97 16.06 1.18
C LEU A 153 14.62 16.90 2.29
N PRO A 154 15.05 18.14 1.99
CA PRO A 154 15.61 19.07 2.98
C PRO A 154 14.80 19.16 4.27
N ASN A 155 15.49 19.40 5.38
CA ASN A 155 14.80 19.72 6.61
C ASN A 155 14.11 21.09 6.49
N HIS A 156 12.87 21.13 6.94
CA HIS A 156 12.04 22.33 7.00
C HIS A 156 11.20 22.28 8.28
N PRO A 157 10.96 23.40 8.99
CA PRO A 157 10.24 23.39 10.27
C PRO A 157 8.86 22.71 10.24
N GLN A 158 8.19 22.75 9.09
CA GLN A 158 6.84 22.18 8.92
C GLN A 158 6.83 20.75 8.35
N LYS A 159 8.00 20.15 8.11
CA LYS A 159 8.16 18.87 7.41
C LYS A 159 7.45 17.72 8.11
N GLU A 160 7.62 17.58 9.42
CA GLU A 160 6.99 16.51 10.20
C GLU A 160 5.47 16.61 10.14
N LYS A 161 4.92 17.81 10.36
CA LYS A 161 3.48 18.08 10.26
C LYS A 161 2.95 17.80 8.85
N ALA A 162 3.67 18.24 7.81
CA ALA A 162 3.34 17.98 6.42
C ALA A 162 3.31 16.48 6.10
N THR A 163 4.30 15.73 6.60
CA THR A 163 4.36 14.26 6.42
C THR A 163 3.22 13.57 7.15
N LEU A 164 2.94 13.93 8.41
CA LEU A 164 1.81 13.37 9.16
C LEU A 164 0.48 13.63 8.46
N PHE A 165 0.24 14.87 8.04
CA PHE A 165 -0.95 15.26 7.29
C PHE A 165 -1.10 14.48 5.99
N THR A 166 0.00 14.32 5.25
CA THR A 166 0.01 13.53 4.01
C THR A 166 -0.29 12.06 4.29
N VAL A 167 0.32 11.47 5.31
CA VAL A 167 0.10 10.06 5.67
C VAL A 167 -1.36 9.81 6.06
N ILE A 168 -1.93 10.63 6.95
CA ILE A 168 -3.33 10.52 7.38
C ILE A 168 -4.28 10.71 6.19
N GLY A 169 -4.06 11.78 5.41
CA GLY A 169 -4.88 12.11 4.25
C GLY A 169 -4.89 11.01 3.20
N VAL A 170 -3.71 10.53 2.79
CA VAL A 170 -3.61 9.54 1.71
C VAL A 170 -4.13 8.18 2.16
N SER A 171 -3.93 7.80 3.42
CA SER A 171 -4.48 6.55 3.97
C SER A 171 -6.01 6.58 3.97
N ALA A 172 -6.63 7.69 4.41
CA ALA A 172 -8.07 7.81 4.40
C ALA A 172 -8.65 7.83 2.98
N LEU A 173 -8.05 8.60 2.07
CA LEU A 173 -8.47 8.65 0.66
C LEU A 173 -8.32 7.29 -0.03
N SER A 174 -7.28 6.55 0.31
CA SER A 174 -7.04 5.23 -0.24
C SER A 174 -8.01 4.17 0.33
N THR A 175 -8.51 4.33 1.56
CA THR A 175 -9.63 3.51 2.08
C THR A 175 -10.90 3.78 1.29
N ILE A 176 -11.20 5.05 1.00
CA ILE A 176 -12.35 5.43 0.18
C ILE A 176 -12.19 4.86 -1.23
N ALA A 177 -11.02 5.01 -1.84
CA ALA A 177 -10.72 4.49 -3.17
C ALA A 177 -10.87 2.97 -3.25
N MET A 178 -10.46 2.22 -2.22
CA MET A 178 -10.64 0.76 -2.17
C MET A 178 -12.10 0.33 -2.32
N ILE A 179 -13.05 1.12 -1.81
CA ILE A 179 -14.47 0.82 -1.87
C ILE A 179 -15.09 1.37 -3.16
N VAL A 180 -14.77 2.63 -3.50
CA VAL A 180 -15.43 3.36 -4.59
C VAL A 180 -14.91 2.96 -5.97
N TYR A 181 -13.60 2.73 -6.13
CA TYR A 181 -13.01 2.55 -7.46
C TYR A 181 -13.41 1.22 -8.13
N PRO A 182 -13.59 0.09 -7.42
CA PRO A 182 -14.21 -1.10 -8.01
C PRO A 182 -15.57 -0.83 -8.63
N MET A 183 -16.41 -0.03 -7.97
CA MET A 183 -17.74 0.35 -8.50
C MET A 183 -17.63 1.20 -9.77
N ILE A 184 -16.62 2.07 -9.84
CA ILE A 184 -16.33 2.85 -11.05
C ILE A 184 -15.88 1.92 -12.18
N ALA A 185 -15.00 0.95 -11.90
CA ALA A 185 -14.52 -0.01 -12.90
C ALA A 185 -15.66 -0.89 -13.45
N GLU A 186 -16.57 -1.36 -12.59
CA GLU A 186 -17.77 -2.09 -13.00
C GLU A 186 -18.73 -1.20 -13.81
N TRP A 187 -18.95 0.04 -13.38
CA TRP A 187 -19.83 0.97 -14.10
C TRP A 187 -19.32 1.33 -15.49
N LEU A 188 -18.00 1.43 -15.65
CA LEU A 188 -17.33 1.61 -16.95
C LEU A 188 -17.20 0.31 -17.76
N ALA A 189 -17.67 -0.82 -17.22
CA ALA A 189 -17.57 -2.15 -17.83
C ALA A 189 -16.14 -2.52 -18.26
N LEU A 190 -15.14 -2.13 -17.47
CA LEU A 190 -13.74 -2.47 -17.75
C LEU A 190 -13.53 -3.98 -17.67
N SER A 191 -12.75 -4.53 -18.61
CA SER A 191 -12.32 -5.93 -18.54
C SER A 191 -11.50 -6.19 -17.26
N PRO A 192 -11.37 -7.44 -16.79
CA PRO A 192 -10.63 -7.73 -15.56
C PRO A 192 -9.19 -7.21 -15.55
N THR A 193 -8.50 -7.27 -16.69
CA THR A 193 -7.16 -6.70 -16.88
C THR A 193 -7.19 -5.17 -16.84
N GLU A 194 -8.09 -4.50 -17.55
CA GLU A 194 -8.22 -3.04 -17.53
C GLU A 194 -8.57 -2.52 -16.13
N ALA A 195 -9.54 -3.14 -15.47
CA ALA A 195 -9.87 -2.86 -14.07
C ALA A 195 -8.65 -3.03 -13.17
N GLY A 196 -7.84 -4.07 -13.41
CA GLY A 196 -6.59 -4.30 -12.69
C GLY A 196 -5.60 -3.14 -12.88
N VAL A 197 -5.38 -2.73 -14.14
CA VAL A 197 -4.53 -1.57 -14.46
C VAL A 197 -5.05 -0.31 -13.80
N PHE A 198 -6.35 -0.04 -13.92
CA PHE A 198 -7.02 1.12 -13.32
C PHE A 198 -6.82 1.16 -11.80
N LEU A 199 -7.15 0.09 -11.08
CA LEU A 199 -7.04 0.03 -9.62
C LEU A 199 -5.58 0.15 -9.16
N GLY A 200 -4.66 -0.58 -9.80
CA GLY A 200 -3.23 -0.54 -9.49
C GLY A 200 -2.61 0.83 -9.75
N ALA A 201 -3.07 1.53 -10.80
CA ALA A 201 -2.59 2.85 -11.19
C ALA A 201 -3.17 4.00 -10.35
N THR A 202 -4.34 3.82 -9.73
CA THR A 202 -5.06 4.92 -9.07
C THR A 202 -5.14 4.82 -7.55
N ILE A 203 -5.37 3.64 -6.96
CA ILE A 203 -5.42 3.50 -5.49
C ILE A 203 -4.03 3.75 -4.93
N HIS A 204 -3.92 4.42 -3.79
CA HIS A 204 -2.66 4.95 -3.29
C HIS A 204 -1.83 3.90 -2.52
N ASP A 205 -2.46 3.09 -1.66
CA ASP A 205 -1.78 2.09 -0.82
C ASP A 205 -1.80 0.69 -1.46
N VAL A 206 -0.77 -0.11 -1.20
CA VAL A 206 -0.65 -1.48 -1.72
C VAL A 206 -1.72 -2.40 -1.13
N ALA A 207 -1.95 -2.31 0.17
CA ALA A 207 -2.93 -3.14 0.87
C ALA A 207 -4.33 -2.94 0.27
N GLN A 208 -4.69 -1.68 0.02
CA GLN A 208 -5.99 -1.30 -0.52
C GLN A 208 -6.16 -1.64 -2.00
N VAL A 209 -5.08 -1.56 -2.80
CA VAL A 209 -5.11 -2.09 -4.17
C VAL A 209 -5.42 -3.57 -4.18
N VAL A 210 -4.71 -4.34 -3.35
CA VAL A 210 -4.89 -5.79 -3.27
C VAL A 210 -6.30 -6.10 -2.79
N GLY A 211 -6.76 -5.47 -1.72
CA GLY A 211 -8.13 -5.62 -1.22
C GLY A 211 -9.19 -5.30 -2.29
N ALA A 212 -9.04 -4.20 -3.03
CA ALA A 212 -9.97 -3.80 -4.09
C ALA A 212 -9.95 -4.77 -5.28
N GLY A 213 -8.77 -5.07 -5.83
CA GLY A 213 -8.65 -5.91 -7.02
C GLY A 213 -9.15 -7.33 -6.79
N TYR A 214 -8.78 -7.94 -5.66
CA TYR A 214 -9.25 -9.29 -5.29
C TYR A 214 -10.72 -9.32 -4.84
N SER A 215 -11.34 -8.17 -4.58
CA SER A 215 -12.79 -8.11 -4.38
C SER A 215 -13.57 -8.24 -5.68
N MET A 216 -12.96 -7.87 -6.82
CA MET A 216 -13.59 -7.98 -8.13
C MET A 216 -13.33 -9.35 -8.76
N SER A 217 -12.07 -9.71 -8.93
CA SER A 217 -11.67 -11.02 -9.46
C SER A 217 -10.22 -11.34 -9.14
N THR A 218 -9.86 -12.61 -9.27
CA THR A 218 -8.48 -13.07 -9.13
C THR A 218 -7.54 -12.47 -10.17
N GLU A 219 -8.01 -12.27 -11.40
CA GLU A 219 -7.24 -11.68 -12.50
C GLU A 219 -7.03 -10.17 -12.28
N THR A 220 -8.09 -9.45 -11.91
CA THR A 220 -8.02 -8.03 -11.53
C THR A 220 -7.06 -7.82 -10.37
N GLY A 221 -7.11 -8.68 -9.35
CA GLY A 221 -6.20 -8.65 -8.21
C GLY A 221 -4.73 -8.85 -8.58
N ASP A 222 -4.42 -9.82 -9.46
CA ASP A 222 -3.06 -10.06 -9.95
C ASP A 222 -2.52 -8.85 -10.71
N THR A 223 -3.28 -8.40 -11.72
CA THR A 223 -2.91 -7.27 -12.57
C THR A 223 -2.73 -5.99 -11.76
N ALA A 224 -3.65 -5.70 -10.84
CA ALA A 224 -3.56 -4.53 -9.97
C ALA A 224 -2.34 -4.58 -9.05
N THR A 225 -2.03 -5.75 -8.50
CA THR A 225 -0.85 -5.96 -7.66
C THR A 225 0.43 -5.68 -8.45
N VAL A 226 0.55 -6.22 -9.66
CA VAL A 226 1.71 -6.00 -10.54
C VAL A 226 1.87 -4.52 -10.87
N VAL A 227 0.80 -3.84 -11.32
CA VAL A 227 0.83 -2.41 -11.64
C VAL A 227 1.19 -1.55 -10.42
N LYS A 228 0.65 -1.87 -9.24
CA LYS A 228 0.99 -1.17 -8.01
C LYS A 228 2.45 -1.42 -7.58
N LEU A 229 2.96 -2.65 -7.71
CA LEU A 229 4.35 -2.95 -7.37
C LEU A 229 5.33 -2.28 -8.35
N MET A 230 4.97 -2.15 -9.63
CA MET A 230 5.71 -1.32 -10.59
C MET A 230 5.79 0.14 -10.11
N ARG A 231 4.68 0.72 -9.63
CA ARG A 231 4.69 2.07 -9.03
C ARG A 231 5.55 2.14 -7.77
N VAL A 232 5.45 1.16 -6.88
CA VAL A 232 6.29 1.08 -5.67
C VAL A 232 7.77 1.06 -6.04
N ALA A 233 8.14 0.36 -7.12
CA ALA A 233 9.53 0.30 -7.59
C ALA A 233 10.06 1.67 -8.05
N MET A 234 9.20 2.53 -8.60
CA MET A 234 9.53 3.90 -9.00
C MET A 234 9.84 4.83 -7.82
N LEU A 235 9.59 4.41 -6.57
CA LEU A 235 9.97 5.18 -5.39
C LEU A 235 11.48 5.47 -5.36
N LEU A 236 12.31 4.48 -5.70
CA LEU A 236 13.76 4.63 -5.68
C LEU A 236 14.26 5.67 -6.71
N PRO A 237 13.90 5.58 -8.01
CA PRO A 237 14.19 6.63 -8.99
C PRO A 237 13.74 8.02 -8.54
N VAL A 238 12.51 8.16 -8.04
CA VAL A 238 11.97 9.46 -7.62
C VAL A 238 12.79 10.05 -6.47
N ILE A 239 13.15 9.24 -5.47
CA ILE A 239 13.98 9.69 -4.35
C ILE A 239 15.37 10.13 -4.81
N ILE A 240 16.00 9.38 -5.72
CA ILE A 240 17.32 9.74 -6.27
C ILE A 240 17.23 11.08 -6.99
N CYS A 241 16.23 11.27 -7.86
CA CYS A 241 16.00 12.53 -8.55
C CYS A 241 15.78 13.69 -7.57
N ALA A 242 14.93 13.49 -6.54
CA ALA A 242 14.66 14.51 -5.53
C ALA A 242 15.93 14.91 -4.75
N ALA A 243 16.77 13.93 -4.39
CA ALA A 243 18.03 14.17 -3.71
C ALA A 243 19.05 14.90 -4.61
N MET A 244 19.14 14.53 -5.89
CA MET A 244 20.02 15.20 -6.86
C MET A 244 19.62 16.66 -7.08
N ILE A 245 18.33 16.94 -7.29
CA ILE A 245 17.81 18.30 -7.46
C ILE A 245 18.10 19.16 -6.22
N THR A 246 17.91 18.58 -5.03
CA THR A 246 18.20 19.25 -3.75
C THR A 246 19.68 19.61 -3.62
N ARG A 247 20.57 18.66 -3.95
CA ARG A 247 22.03 18.87 -3.89
C ARG A 247 22.49 19.94 -4.89
N MET A 248 21.91 19.98 -6.08
CA MET A 248 22.17 21.02 -7.07
C MET A 248 21.75 22.42 -6.61
N GLN A 249 20.76 22.51 -5.71
CA GLN A 249 20.31 23.77 -5.11
C GLN A 249 21.18 24.22 -3.93
N GLY A 250 22.33 23.58 -3.69
CA GLY A 250 23.28 23.95 -2.63
C GLY A 250 22.81 23.58 -1.21
N VAL A 251 21.79 22.72 -1.09
CA VAL A 251 21.29 22.26 0.21
C VAL A 251 22.03 20.96 0.58
N GLU A 252 22.85 21.00 1.63
CA GLU A 252 23.51 19.80 2.13
C GLU A 252 22.49 18.81 2.68
N SER A 253 22.51 17.58 2.15
CA SER A 253 21.72 16.47 2.66
C SER A 253 22.42 15.88 3.89
N THR A 254 22.11 16.38 5.09
CA THR A 254 22.62 15.83 6.36
C THR A 254 21.85 14.58 6.84
N GLY A 255 21.01 13.99 5.97
CA GLY A 255 20.10 12.90 6.30
C GLY A 255 20.68 11.50 6.00
N PRO A 256 20.16 10.46 6.68
CA PRO A 256 20.52 9.07 6.38
C PRO A 256 20.17 8.71 4.92
N ARG A 257 20.87 7.69 4.40
CA ARG A 257 20.68 7.21 3.02
C ARG A 257 19.20 6.91 2.73
N PRO A 258 18.74 7.20 1.51
CA PRO A 258 17.35 6.95 1.14
C PRO A 258 17.00 5.45 1.29
N PRO A 259 15.78 5.14 1.73
CA PRO A 259 15.36 3.76 1.95
C PRO A 259 15.37 2.97 0.62
N LEU A 260 15.86 1.74 0.69
CA LEU A 260 15.86 0.78 -0.42
C LEU A 260 14.42 0.39 -0.81
N LEU A 261 14.29 -0.25 -1.98
CA LEU A 261 13.06 -0.90 -2.41
C LEU A 261 12.45 -1.73 -1.27
N PRO A 262 11.12 -1.65 -1.02
CA PRO A 262 10.51 -2.41 0.05
C PRO A 262 10.75 -3.90 -0.12
N TRP A 263 11.18 -4.57 0.95
CA TRP A 263 11.56 -5.98 0.91
C TRP A 263 10.46 -6.90 0.36
N PHE A 264 9.17 -6.56 0.57
CA PHE A 264 8.05 -7.36 0.11
C PHE A 264 7.87 -7.30 -1.41
N ALA A 265 8.20 -6.17 -2.04
CA ALA A 265 8.19 -6.04 -3.50
C ALA A 265 9.32 -6.87 -4.12
N VAL A 266 10.49 -6.88 -3.46
CA VAL A 266 11.61 -7.74 -3.84
C VAL A 266 11.26 -9.22 -3.64
N GLY A 267 10.67 -9.57 -2.50
CA GLY A 267 10.20 -10.93 -2.20
C GLY A 267 9.16 -11.42 -3.19
N PHE A 268 8.19 -10.56 -3.56
CA PHE A 268 7.23 -10.83 -4.63
C PHE A 268 7.94 -11.18 -5.94
N LEU A 269 8.89 -10.35 -6.38
CA LEU A 269 9.60 -10.57 -7.64
C LEU A 269 10.43 -11.86 -7.62
N ILE A 270 11.12 -12.14 -6.51
CA ILE A 270 11.88 -13.39 -6.35
C ILE A 270 10.95 -14.60 -6.44
N LEU A 271 9.82 -14.58 -5.74
CA LEU A 271 8.87 -15.68 -5.75
C LEU A 271 8.20 -15.84 -7.12
N ALA A 272 7.94 -14.76 -7.85
CA ALA A 272 7.47 -14.81 -9.23
C ALA A 272 8.51 -15.42 -10.18
N CYS A 273 9.79 -15.08 -10.03
CA CYS A 273 10.88 -15.72 -10.77
C CYS A 273 10.95 -17.22 -10.47
N VAL A 274 10.88 -17.61 -9.19
CA VAL A 274 10.88 -19.01 -8.76
C VAL A 274 9.68 -19.77 -9.35
N ASN A 275 8.48 -19.19 -9.26
CA ASN A 275 7.27 -19.77 -9.84
C ASN A 275 7.38 -19.96 -11.36
N SER A 276 8.03 -19.02 -12.04
CA SER A 276 8.23 -19.04 -13.50
C SER A 276 9.18 -20.14 -14.00
N THR A 277 9.97 -20.75 -13.11
CA THR A 277 10.81 -21.90 -13.48
C THR A 277 9.99 -23.16 -13.79
N GLY A 278 8.75 -23.22 -13.29
CA GLY A 278 7.91 -24.43 -13.35
C GLY A 278 8.37 -25.57 -12.45
N TRP A 279 9.43 -25.39 -11.64
CA TRP A 279 9.97 -26.44 -10.77
C TRP A 279 9.25 -26.57 -9.43
N VAL A 280 8.38 -25.62 -9.09
CA VAL A 280 7.67 -25.63 -7.82
C VAL A 280 6.51 -26.64 -7.88
N PRO A 281 6.40 -27.60 -6.95
CA PRO A 281 5.26 -28.50 -6.91
C PRO A 281 3.94 -27.76 -6.70
N VAL A 282 2.88 -28.18 -7.41
CA VAL A 282 1.54 -27.57 -7.37
C VAL A 282 0.98 -27.50 -5.94
N VAL A 283 1.27 -28.51 -5.10
CA VAL A 283 0.85 -28.53 -3.69
C VAL A 283 1.48 -27.38 -2.89
N VAL A 284 2.75 -27.08 -3.16
CA VAL A 284 3.48 -25.98 -2.50
C VAL A 284 2.93 -24.63 -2.98
N GLN A 285 2.71 -24.48 -4.29
CA GLN A 285 2.08 -23.28 -4.86
C GLN A 285 0.70 -23.03 -4.25
N GLY A 286 -0.15 -24.05 -4.20
CA GLY A 286 -1.49 -23.96 -3.60
C GLY A 286 -1.45 -23.56 -2.13
N GLY A 287 -0.57 -24.18 -1.34
CA GLY A 287 -0.40 -23.84 0.07
C GLY A 287 0.10 -22.40 0.29
N MET A 288 1.05 -21.93 -0.52
CA MET A 288 1.54 -20.54 -0.44
C MET A 288 0.50 -19.51 -0.87
N ASN A 289 -0.31 -19.84 -1.88
CA ASN A 289 -1.40 -18.98 -2.34
C ASN A 289 -2.50 -18.86 -1.29
N GLU A 290 -2.89 -19.97 -0.65
CA GLU A 290 -3.89 -19.93 0.42
C GLU A 290 -3.36 -19.21 1.67
N LEU A 291 -2.09 -19.42 2.02
CA LEU A 291 -1.44 -18.67 3.10
C LEU A 291 -1.43 -17.17 2.79
N SER A 292 -1.08 -16.78 1.56
CA SER A 292 -1.13 -15.39 1.11
C SER A 292 -2.54 -14.81 1.27
N ARG A 293 -3.57 -15.51 0.76
CA ARG A 293 -4.97 -15.11 0.87
C ARG A 293 -5.37 -14.85 2.32
N TRP A 294 -5.08 -15.77 3.23
CA TRP A 294 -5.38 -15.57 4.65
C TRP A 294 -4.60 -14.42 5.27
N CYS A 295 -3.31 -14.29 4.98
CA CYS A 295 -2.53 -13.13 5.41
C CYS A 295 -3.21 -11.82 4.99
N LEU A 296 -3.67 -11.73 3.73
CA LEU A 296 -4.33 -10.55 3.20
C LEU A 296 -5.67 -10.27 3.90
N ILE A 297 -6.56 -11.26 4.07
CA ILE A 297 -7.87 -11.06 4.73
C ILE A 297 -7.68 -10.61 6.19
N ILE A 298 -6.76 -11.25 6.92
CA ILE A 298 -6.41 -10.88 8.31
C ILE A 298 -5.85 -9.46 8.37
N SER A 299 -4.97 -9.12 7.44
CA SER A 299 -4.37 -7.79 7.36
C SER A 299 -5.33 -6.69 6.93
N ILE A 300 -6.28 -6.96 6.03
CA ILE A 300 -7.34 -6.02 5.65
C ILE A 300 -8.28 -5.77 6.83
N SER A 301 -8.59 -6.81 7.62
CA SER A 301 -9.35 -6.64 8.87
C SER A 301 -8.61 -5.72 9.84
N ALA A 302 -7.31 -5.95 10.06
CA ALA A 302 -6.48 -5.08 10.89
C ALA A 302 -6.36 -3.65 10.32
N LEU A 303 -6.28 -3.49 9.00
CA LEU A 303 -6.25 -2.19 8.33
C LEU A 303 -7.58 -1.42 8.53
N GLY A 304 -8.71 -2.12 8.46
CA GLY A 304 -10.01 -1.56 8.80
C GLY A 304 -10.04 -1.03 10.23
N MET A 305 -9.51 -1.78 11.20
CA MET A 305 -9.41 -1.33 12.60
C MET A 305 -8.59 -0.04 12.73
N LYS A 306 -7.49 0.08 11.97
CA LYS A 306 -6.65 1.29 11.97
C LYS A 306 -7.27 2.49 11.26
N THR A 307 -8.40 2.34 10.58
CA THR A 307 -9.00 3.44 9.83
C THR A 307 -9.66 4.41 10.80
N GLN A 308 -9.02 5.56 11.02
CA GLN A 308 -9.51 6.61 11.91
C GLN A 308 -9.87 7.87 11.12
N PHE A 309 -11.07 7.91 10.52
CA PHE A 309 -11.57 9.10 9.82
C PHE A 309 -11.59 10.36 10.71
N LYS A 310 -11.64 10.19 12.04
CA LYS A 310 -11.50 11.29 13.01
C LYS A 310 -10.16 12.01 12.89
N GLU A 311 -9.08 11.30 12.58
CA GLU A 311 -7.76 11.93 12.39
C GLU A 311 -7.72 12.78 11.13
N LEU A 312 -8.47 12.41 10.09
CA LEU A 312 -8.58 13.21 8.86
C LEU A 312 -9.10 14.62 9.15
N ALA A 313 -10.03 14.76 10.10
CA ALA A 313 -10.55 16.07 10.51
C ALA A 313 -9.47 17.00 11.10
N THR A 314 -8.35 16.45 11.59
CA THR A 314 -7.23 17.23 12.16
C THR A 314 -6.26 17.80 11.12
N VAL A 315 -6.34 17.32 9.88
CA VAL A 315 -5.43 17.68 8.77
C VAL A 315 -5.74 19.09 8.21
N GLY A 316 -7.00 19.53 8.31
CA GLY A 316 -7.50 20.80 7.81
C GLY A 316 -8.00 20.73 6.36
N ILE A 317 -8.89 21.66 5.97
CA ILE A 317 -9.62 21.58 4.70
C ILE A 317 -8.72 21.78 3.47
N LYS A 318 -7.77 22.72 3.51
CA LYS A 318 -6.91 23.03 2.36
C LYS A 318 -6.03 21.84 1.93
N PRO A 319 -5.32 21.15 2.85
CA PRO A 319 -4.61 19.91 2.54
C PRO A 319 -5.50 18.81 1.96
N ILE A 320 -6.69 18.61 2.54
CA ILE A 320 -7.64 17.59 2.08
C ILE A 320 -8.08 17.88 0.65
N LEU A 321 -8.47 19.13 0.35
CA LEU A 321 -8.88 19.53 -1.00
C LEU A 321 -7.77 19.33 -2.03
N LEU A 322 -6.52 19.65 -1.67
CA LEU A 322 -5.37 19.38 -2.54
C LEU A 322 -5.26 17.88 -2.85
N MET A 323 -5.27 17.02 -1.83
CA MET A 323 -5.08 15.58 -2.01
C MET A 323 -6.26 14.89 -2.70
N VAL A 324 -7.50 15.34 -2.44
CA VAL A 324 -8.68 14.90 -3.19
C VAL A 324 -8.55 15.31 -4.65
N GLY A 325 -8.15 16.55 -4.92
CA GLY A 325 -7.90 17.05 -6.27
C GLY A 325 -6.83 16.24 -7.01
N GLU A 326 -5.72 15.92 -6.34
CA GLU A 326 -4.66 15.05 -6.87
C GLU A 326 -5.17 13.64 -7.15
N SER A 327 -6.00 13.08 -6.28
CA SER A 327 -6.59 11.73 -6.45
C SER A 327 -7.53 11.69 -7.65
N ILE A 328 -8.41 12.68 -7.77
CA ILE A 328 -9.33 12.82 -8.91
C ILE A 328 -8.54 13.04 -10.20
N PHE A 329 -7.53 13.92 -10.16
CA PHE A 329 -6.65 14.16 -11.30
C PHE A 329 -5.95 12.87 -11.76
N LEU A 330 -5.42 12.09 -10.82
CA LEU A 330 -4.79 10.80 -11.13
C LEU A 330 -5.78 9.83 -11.78
N VAL A 331 -7.01 9.71 -11.25
CA VAL A 331 -8.07 8.88 -11.84
C VAL A 331 -8.39 9.29 -13.26
N VAL A 332 -8.64 10.58 -13.49
CA VAL A 332 -8.95 11.11 -14.82
C VAL A 332 -7.80 10.87 -15.78
N LEU A 333 -6.56 11.12 -15.35
CA LEU A 333 -5.37 10.90 -16.17
C LEU A 333 -5.21 9.42 -16.54
N VAL A 334 -5.44 8.50 -15.60
CA VAL A 334 -5.39 7.05 -15.87
C VAL A 334 -6.45 6.67 -16.91
N LEU A 335 -7.70 7.09 -16.73
CA LEU A 335 -8.78 6.75 -17.67
C LEU A 335 -8.52 7.30 -19.07
N LEU A 336 -8.01 8.54 -19.18
CA LEU A 336 -7.64 9.15 -20.46
C LEU A 336 -6.51 8.39 -21.16
N LEU A 337 -5.44 8.04 -20.43
CA LEU A 337 -4.32 7.30 -20.98
C LEU A 337 -4.70 5.86 -21.33
N MET A 338 -5.54 5.22 -20.52
CA MET A 338 -6.03 3.88 -20.81
C MET A 338 -6.81 3.85 -22.11
N HIS A 339 -7.74 4.80 -22.32
CA HIS A 339 -8.52 4.88 -23.56
C HIS A 339 -7.67 5.11 -24.83
N TRP A 340 -6.47 5.67 -24.68
CA TRP A 340 -5.53 5.89 -25.79
C TRP A 340 -4.57 4.71 -26.01
N MET A 341 -4.28 3.93 -24.98
CA MET A 341 -3.23 2.90 -25.00
C MET A 341 -3.76 1.47 -25.07
N PHE A 342 -5.03 1.25 -24.71
CA PHE A 342 -5.76 -0.02 -24.71
C PHE A 342 -7.03 0.14 -25.54
#